data_AF-A0A7S2ASP6-F1
#
_entry.id   AF-A0A7S2ASP6-F1
#
_cell.length_a   1.000
_cell.length_b   1.000
_cell.length_c   1.000
_cell.angle_alpha   90.00
_cell.angle_beta   90.00
_cell.angle_gamma   90.00
#
_symmetry.space_group_name_H-M   'P 1'
#
loop_
_entity.id
_entity.type
_entity.pdbx_description
1 polymer ?
#
loop_
_entity_poly.entity_id
_entity_poly.type
_entity_poly.pdbx_seq_one_letter_code
_entity_poly.pdbx_strand_id
1 'polypeptide(L)'
;SFPVVNTGGAGAVGGAGSCCFSDNQRVVFEAVHAAQVAVIGALRPGVQWSAMHVLAERTQLRKLIEAGVLLVVPSSGSGGSSGSGGSPPASSSEDNAIIEETLDAMLEANLGAVFMPHGLGHLIGLDTHDVGGYLPGADGIEARSTRPGLSKLRAGRKVAAGMVLTVEPGLYFIDALIDPALADPRTAKFINEKRLAEFRGMGGVRLEDCVVIKATPSAYTATAASGPAAIEKESFVENLTLCPRTVQEVEAVLRGGAWPPESDASPELRRKWCRPNELVPGGRMTLFDLPM
;
A
#
# COMPACT_ATOMS: atom_id res chain seq x y z
N SER A 1 -3.55 9.85 4.97
CA SER A 1 -3.19 10.39 6.30
C SER A 1 -1.74 10.05 6.60
N PHE A 2 -0.88 11.03 6.86
CA PHE A 2 0.52 10.75 7.19
C PHE A 2 0.64 9.90 8.47
N PRO A 3 1.58 8.93 8.53
CA PRO A 3 1.80 8.16 9.73
C PRO A 3 2.18 9.11 10.88
N VAL A 4 1.65 8.85 12.07
CA VAL A 4 2.18 9.47 13.29
C VAL A 4 3.52 8.78 13.56
N VAL A 5 4.61 9.35 13.04
CA VAL A 5 5.97 8.96 13.45
C VAL A 5 6.12 9.32 14.91
N ASN A 6 6.73 8.43 15.70
CA ASN A 6 6.91 8.67 17.12
C ASN A 6 7.73 9.95 17.31
N THR A 7 7.10 11.04 17.73
CA THR A 7 7.78 12.33 17.93
C THR A 7 8.34 12.48 19.35
N GLY A 8 8.28 11.42 20.17
CA GLY A 8 8.64 11.48 21.58
C GLY A 8 7.61 12.31 22.35
N GLY A 9 6.72 11.64 23.08
CA GLY A 9 5.76 12.32 23.95
C GLY A 9 6.47 13.19 25.00
N ALA A 10 5.91 14.38 25.25
CA ALA A 10 6.28 15.28 26.34
C ALA A 10 6.24 14.52 27.68
N GLY A 11 7.40 14.07 28.16
CA GLY A 11 7.55 13.23 29.34
C GLY A 11 8.97 12.72 29.52
N ALA A 12 9.76 12.63 28.44
CA ALA A 12 11.20 12.47 28.53
C ALA A 12 11.86 13.82 28.86
N VAL A 13 12.17 14.05 30.12
CA VAL A 13 13.07 15.14 30.54
C VAL A 13 14.43 14.90 29.85
N GLY A 14 14.75 15.68 28.83
CA GLY A 14 16.12 15.84 28.33
C GLY A 14 16.59 14.97 27.16
N GLY A 15 15.75 14.65 26.17
CA GLY A 15 16.22 14.03 24.92
C GLY A 15 15.37 14.42 23.72
N ALA A 16 15.99 14.85 22.62
CA ALA A 16 15.32 15.06 21.35
C ALA A 16 14.50 13.82 20.99
N GLY A 17 13.19 13.99 20.76
CA GLY A 17 12.32 12.90 20.32
C GLY A 17 12.91 12.26 19.07
N SER A 18 13.05 10.93 19.07
CA SER A 18 13.65 10.22 17.96
C SER A 18 12.74 10.32 16.73
N CYS A 19 13.11 11.11 15.72
CA CYS A 19 12.40 11.22 14.44
C CYS A 19 12.56 9.96 13.57
N CYS A 20 12.24 8.79 14.11
CA CYS A 20 12.34 7.49 13.44
C CYS A 20 11.09 6.65 13.63
N PHE A 21 10.87 5.74 12.70
CA PHE A 21 9.84 4.71 12.84
C PHE A 21 10.31 3.68 13.86
N SER A 22 9.43 3.24 14.76
CA SER A 22 9.64 1.97 15.46
C SER A 22 9.55 0.79 14.50
N ASP A 23 10.06 -0.37 14.90
CA ASP A 23 10.03 -1.59 14.06
C ASP A 23 8.60 -1.94 13.62
N ASN A 24 7.63 -1.88 14.54
CA ASN A 24 6.24 -2.18 14.21
C ASN A 24 5.59 -1.09 13.34
N GLN A 25 5.95 0.20 13.53
CA GLN A 25 5.50 1.27 12.63
C GLN A 25 6.04 1.09 11.21
N ARG A 26 7.31 0.68 11.09
CA ARG A 26 7.96 0.40 9.80
C ARG A 26 7.24 -0.72 9.06
N VAL A 27 6.93 -1.83 9.73
CA VAL A 27 6.15 -2.95 9.15
C VAL A 27 4.86 -2.46 8.52
N VAL A 28 4.07 -1.67 9.25
CA VAL A 28 2.75 -1.18 8.78
C VAL A 28 2.91 -0.22 7.62
N PHE A 29 3.86 0.71 7.72
CA PHE A 29 4.11 1.71 6.69
C PHE A 29 4.60 1.06 5.38
N GLU A 30 5.55 0.15 5.47
CA GLU A 30 6.09 -0.58 4.30
C GLU A 30 5.04 -1.52 3.69
N ALA A 31 4.14 -2.11 4.48
CA ALA A 31 3.03 -2.89 3.95
C ALA A 31 2.06 -2.04 3.10
N VAL A 32 1.74 -0.83 3.56
CA VAL A 32 0.89 0.10 2.81
C VAL A 32 1.61 0.65 1.57
N HIS A 33 2.89 1.00 1.70
CA HIS A 33 3.72 1.45 0.57
C HIS A 33 3.86 0.36 -0.50
N ALA A 34 4.05 -0.90 -0.11
CA ALA A 34 4.09 -2.02 -1.05
C ALA A 34 2.77 -2.19 -1.82
N ALA A 35 1.62 -2.06 -1.14
CA ALA A 35 0.31 -2.11 -1.78
C ALA A 35 0.09 -0.94 -2.75
N GLN A 36 0.55 0.25 -2.37
CA GLN A 36 0.49 1.44 -3.21
C GLN A 36 1.31 1.27 -4.49
N VAL A 37 2.57 0.81 -4.37
CA VAL A 37 3.45 0.51 -5.51
C VAL A 37 2.83 -0.57 -6.41
N ALA A 38 2.30 -1.64 -5.82
CA ALA A 38 1.68 -2.74 -6.57
C ALA A 38 0.46 -2.26 -7.38
N VAL A 39 -0.42 -1.47 -6.78
CA VAL A 39 -1.61 -0.92 -7.45
C VAL A 39 -1.21 0.06 -8.56
N ILE A 40 -0.37 1.06 -8.26
CA ILE A 40 0.04 2.06 -9.26
C ILE A 40 0.78 1.39 -10.43
N GLY A 41 1.61 0.38 -10.16
CA GLY A 41 2.29 -0.39 -11.20
C GLY A 41 1.36 -1.25 -12.07
N ALA A 42 0.20 -1.65 -11.56
CA ALA A 42 -0.78 -2.46 -12.29
C ALA A 42 -1.79 -1.63 -13.10
N LEU A 43 -1.98 -0.35 -12.73
CA LEU A 43 -2.97 0.53 -13.31
C LEU A 43 -2.70 0.82 -14.79
N ARG A 44 -3.72 0.57 -15.60
CA ARG A 44 -3.77 0.85 -17.05
C ARG A 44 -5.22 0.89 -17.52
N PRO A 45 -5.52 1.51 -18.68
CA PRO A 45 -6.85 1.43 -19.29
C PRO A 45 -7.33 -0.02 -19.43
N GLY A 46 -8.60 -0.28 -19.08
CA GLY A 46 -9.25 -1.58 -19.18
C GLY A 46 -9.17 -2.45 -17.92
N VAL A 47 -8.32 -2.14 -16.95
CA VAL A 47 -8.27 -2.88 -15.67
C VAL A 47 -9.50 -2.58 -14.83
N GLN A 48 -10.08 -3.62 -14.22
CA GLN A 48 -11.20 -3.47 -13.29
C GLN A 48 -10.74 -2.84 -11.97
N TRP A 49 -11.41 -1.78 -11.49
CA TRP A 49 -11.02 -1.12 -10.24
C TRP A 49 -11.13 -2.03 -9.00
N SER A 50 -12.13 -2.93 -8.98
CA SER A 50 -12.28 -3.93 -7.91
C SER A 50 -11.10 -4.91 -7.84
N ALA A 51 -10.49 -5.24 -8.98
CA ALA A 51 -9.28 -6.07 -9.01
C ALA A 51 -8.07 -5.37 -8.36
N MET A 52 -7.98 -4.04 -8.46
CA MET A 52 -6.93 -3.28 -7.78
C MET A 52 -7.11 -3.30 -6.26
N HIS A 53 -8.35 -3.25 -5.78
CA HIS A 53 -8.63 -3.39 -4.34
C HIS A 53 -8.19 -4.76 -3.82
N VAL A 54 -8.51 -5.84 -4.54
CA VAL A 54 -8.07 -7.20 -4.18
C VAL A 54 -6.54 -7.33 -4.24
N LEU A 55 -5.88 -6.69 -5.21
CA LEU A 55 -4.42 -6.62 -5.29
C LEU A 55 -3.83 -5.95 -4.03
N ALA A 56 -4.38 -4.82 -3.60
CA ALA A 56 -3.95 -4.14 -2.38
C ALA A 56 -4.13 -5.02 -1.14
N GLU A 57 -5.31 -5.64 -0.96
CA GLU A 57 -5.56 -6.61 0.13
C GLU A 57 -4.50 -7.72 0.13
N ARG A 58 -4.28 -8.35 -1.03
CA ARG A 58 -3.33 -9.46 -1.19
C ARG A 58 -1.90 -9.04 -0.83
N THR A 59 -1.46 -7.88 -1.30
CA THR A 59 -0.12 -7.37 -1.02
C THR A 59 0.07 -7.08 0.46
N GLN A 60 -0.92 -6.47 1.12
CA GLN A 60 -0.88 -6.19 2.56
C GLN A 60 -0.85 -7.49 3.38
N LEU A 61 -1.69 -8.46 3.05
CA LEU A 61 -1.71 -9.76 3.73
C LEU A 61 -0.37 -10.48 3.60
N ARG A 62 0.27 -10.44 2.42
CA ARG A 62 1.63 -10.99 2.24
C ARG A 62 2.64 -10.30 3.15
N LYS A 63 2.60 -8.97 3.23
CA LYS A 63 3.50 -8.20 4.11
C LYS A 63 3.26 -8.49 5.60
N LEU A 64 2.02 -8.78 5.98
CA LEU A 64 1.71 -9.23 7.34
C LEU A 64 2.20 -10.67 7.61
N ILE A 65 2.24 -11.56 6.61
CA ILE A 65 2.89 -12.87 6.71
C ILE A 65 4.40 -12.70 6.92
N GLU A 66 5.05 -11.88 6.08
CA GLU A 66 6.50 -11.59 6.18
C GLU A 66 6.88 -11.03 7.57
N ALA A 67 5.99 -10.24 8.19
CA ALA A 67 6.17 -9.67 9.53
C ALA A 67 5.77 -10.61 10.69
N GLY A 68 5.30 -11.83 10.37
CA GLY A 68 4.86 -12.84 11.34
C GLY A 68 3.54 -12.51 12.06
N VAL A 69 2.81 -11.49 11.62
CA VAL A 69 1.49 -11.11 12.16
C VAL A 69 0.42 -12.10 11.67
N LEU A 70 0.56 -12.56 10.43
CA LEU A 70 -0.25 -13.61 9.84
C LEU A 70 0.59 -14.87 9.62
N LEU A 71 -0.08 -16.02 9.65
CA LEU A 71 0.52 -17.34 9.54
C LEU A 71 0.23 -17.94 8.16
N VAL A 72 1.24 -18.65 7.64
CA VAL A 72 1.06 -19.55 6.50
C VAL A 72 0.37 -20.81 6.99
N VAL A 73 -0.76 -21.18 6.38
CA VAL A 73 -1.53 -22.36 6.75
C VAL A 73 -1.59 -23.27 5.52
N PRO A 74 -0.81 -24.37 5.48
CA PRO A 74 -0.89 -25.30 4.37
C PRO A 74 -2.28 -25.93 4.31
N SER A 75 -2.81 -26.09 3.10
CA SER A 75 -4.03 -26.86 2.90
C SER A 75 -3.87 -28.25 3.50
N SER A 76 -4.81 -28.61 4.37
CA SER A 76 -4.80 -29.82 5.19
C SER A 76 -4.25 -31.05 4.43
N GLY A 77 -3.00 -31.40 4.72
CA GLY A 77 -2.26 -32.53 4.14
C GLY A 77 -0.90 -32.73 4.81
N SER A 78 -0.87 -33.60 5.81
CA SER A 78 0.26 -34.06 6.64
C SER A 78 0.61 -33.19 7.86
N GLY A 79 0.32 -33.74 9.05
CA GLY A 79 0.90 -33.27 10.30
C GLY A 79 2.38 -33.65 10.38
N GLY A 80 3.20 -32.73 10.86
CA GLY A 80 4.62 -32.95 11.09
C GLY A 80 5.23 -31.87 11.99
N SER A 81 5.38 -32.22 13.27
CA SER A 81 6.29 -31.73 14.32
C SER A 81 6.81 -30.28 14.32
N SER A 82 6.62 -29.65 15.49
CA SER A 82 7.33 -28.47 16.00
C SER A 82 8.85 -28.48 15.73
N GLY A 83 9.37 -27.37 15.20
CA GLY A 83 10.79 -27.07 15.06
C GLY A 83 11.07 -25.60 15.39
N SER A 84 12.05 -25.38 16.26
CA SER A 84 12.49 -24.11 16.85
C SER A 84 13.15 -23.16 15.85
N GLY A 85 13.22 -21.88 16.23
CA GLY A 85 13.62 -20.77 15.39
C GLY A 85 15.02 -20.84 14.78
N GLY A 86 15.10 -20.28 13.58
CA GLY A 86 16.29 -19.97 12.80
C GLY A 86 15.90 -18.98 11.70
N SER A 87 16.76 -18.01 11.40
CA SER A 87 16.55 -16.98 10.37
C SER A 87 16.16 -17.59 9.00
N PRO A 88 15.33 -16.91 8.18
CA PRO A 88 14.76 -17.53 6.99
C PRO A 88 15.82 -17.70 5.88
N PRO A 89 16.00 -18.90 5.32
CA PRO A 89 16.69 -19.08 4.05
C PRO A 89 15.82 -18.55 2.89
N ALA A 90 16.44 -18.19 1.76
CA ALA A 90 15.73 -17.74 0.56
C ALA A 90 14.69 -18.79 0.12
N SER A 91 13.44 -18.37 -0.06
CA SER A 91 12.29 -19.27 -0.22
C SER A 91 12.37 -20.10 -1.50
N SER A 92 12.10 -21.40 -1.38
CA SER A 92 11.98 -22.32 -2.52
C SER A 92 10.71 -22.03 -3.33
N SER A 93 10.61 -22.54 -4.56
CA SER A 93 9.39 -22.42 -5.37
C SER A 93 8.15 -23.04 -4.71
N GLU A 94 8.35 -24.06 -3.88
CA GLU A 94 7.30 -24.73 -3.12
C GLU A 94 6.80 -23.85 -1.97
N ASP A 95 7.70 -23.17 -1.25
CA ASP A 95 7.33 -22.23 -0.18
C ASP A 95 6.46 -21.09 -0.73
N ASN A 96 6.80 -20.56 -1.91
CA ASN A 96 6.02 -19.51 -2.54
C ASN A 96 4.62 -19.98 -2.95
N ALA A 97 4.47 -21.23 -3.41
CA ALA A 97 3.17 -21.79 -3.78
C ALA A 97 2.24 -21.90 -2.55
N ILE A 98 2.76 -22.35 -1.41
CA ILE A 98 2.00 -22.46 -0.15
C ILE A 98 1.58 -21.06 0.34
N ILE A 99 2.43 -20.05 0.18
CA ILE A 99 2.10 -18.66 0.50
C ILE A 99 0.94 -18.16 -0.39
N GLU A 100 0.99 -18.40 -1.71
CA GLU A 100 -0.10 -17.98 -2.61
C GLU A 100 -1.43 -18.65 -2.26
N GLU A 101 -1.41 -19.96 -1.99
CA GLU A 101 -2.60 -20.70 -1.57
C GLU A 101 -3.17 -20.18 -0.25
N THR A 102 -2.30 -19.88 0.71
CA THR A 102 -2.70 -19.25 1.98
C THR A 102 -3.35 -17.89 1.71
N LEU A 103 -2.76 -17.05 0.84
CA LEU A 103 -3.30 -15.73 0.50
C LEU A 103 -4.68 -15.83 -0.15
N ASP A 104 -4.89 -16.80 -1.03
CA ASP A 104 -6.22 -17.06 -1.63
C ASP A 104 -7.24 -17.43 -0.54
N ALA A 105 -6.86 -18.31 0.39
CA ALA A 105 -7.74 -18.69 1.49
C ALA A 105 -8.05 -17.51 2.44
N MET A 106 -7.09 -16.60 2.68
CA MET A 106 -7.31 -15.38 3.46
C MET A 106 -8.27 -14.41 2.76
N LEU A 107 -8.15 -14.24 1.43
CA LEU A 107 -9.04 -13.39 0.64
C LEU A 107 -10.46 -13.95 0.59
N GLU A 108 -10.62 -15.27 0.46
CA GLU A 108 -11.92 -15.94 0.52
C GLU A 108 -12.58 -15.77 1.90
N ALA A 109 -11.78 -15.83 2.97
CA ALA A 109 -12.23 -15.54 4.33
C ALA A 109 -12.49 -14.04 4.60
N ASN A 110 -12.28 -13.16 3.61
CA ASN A 110 -12.41 -11.70 3.72
C ASN A 110 -11.49 -11.05 4.76
N LEU A 111 -10.33 -11.67 5.04
CA LEU A 111 -9.39 -11.16 6.04
C LEU A 111 -8.78 -9.80 5.67
N GLY A 112 -8.66 -9.50 4.36
CA GLY A 112 -8.19 -8.19 3.89
C GLY A 112 -9.03 -7.02 4.44
N ALA A 113 -10.36 -7.18 4.49
CA ALA A 113 -11.27 -6.17 4.99
C ALA A 113 -11.17 -5.91 6.51
N VAL A 114 -10.55 -6.82 7.27
CA VAL A 114 -10.25 -6.60 8.69
C VAL A 114 -9.19 -5.51 8.85
N PHE A 115 -8.20 -5.50 7.96
CA PHE A 115 -7.07 -4.55 8.01
C PHE A 115 -7.27 -3.33 7.10
N MET A 116 -8.08 -3.44 6.03
CA MET A 116 -8.44 -2.34 5.13
C MET A 116 -9.98 -2.30 4.93
N PRO A 117 -10.74 -1.74 5.89
CA PRO A 117 -12.21 -1.80 5.87
C PRO A 117 -12.86 -0.81 4.89
N HIS A 118 -12.08 0.05 4.21
CA HIS A 118 -12.56 1.06 3.27
C HIS A 118 -12.22 0.67 1.83
N GLY A 119 -12.85 1.33 0.85
CA GLY A 119 -12.50 1.16 -0.57
C GLY A 119 -11.06 1.62 -0.85
N LEU A 120 -10.41 1.05 -1.86
CA LEU A 120 -9.02 1.39 -2.22
C LEU A 120 -8.84 2.86 -2.63
N GLY A 121 -9.91 3.48 -3.12
CA GLY A 121 -9.92 4.86 -3.57
C GLY A 121 -11.11 5.13 -4.48
N HIS A 122 -11.11 6.31 -5.09
CA HIS A 122 -12.26 6.86 -5.77
C HIS A 122 -11.87 7.84 -6.87
N LEU A 123 -12.81 8.17 -7.75
CA LEU A 123 -12.62 9.28 -8.68
C LEU A 123 -12.48 10.58 -7.89
N ILE A 124 -11.63 11.48 -8.36
CA ILE A 124 -11.43 12.81 -7.78
C ILE A 124 -11.40 13.86 -8.88
N GLY A 125 -12.08 14.98 -8.65
CA GLY A 125 -12.24 16.04 -9.64
C GLY A 125 -12.73 17.32 -8.97
N LEU A 126 -13.88 17.82 -9.42
CA LEU A 126 -14.52 18.97 -8.76
C LEU A 126 -14.99 18.62 -7.35
N ASP A 127 -15.52 17.40 -7.17
CA ASP A 127 -15.82 16.83 -5.86
C ASP A 127 -14.67 15.94 -5.39
N THR A 128 -14.43 15.90 -4.07
CA THR A 128 -13.44 14.98 -3.47
C THR A 128 -13.79 13.54 -3.82
N HIS A 129 -15.05 13.13 -3.63
CA HIS A 129 -15.59 11.87 -4.12
C HIS A 129 -16.35 12.14 -5.42
N ASP A 130 -15.64 12.18 -6.54
CA ASP A 130 -16.20 12.63 -7.82
C ASP A 130 -17.25 11.67 -8.40
N VAL A 131 -18.08 12.21 -9.29
CA VAL A 131 -19.23 11.52 -9.87
C VAL A 131 -18.81 10.40 -10.84
N GLY A 132 -19.76 9.55 -11.21
CA GLY A 132 -19.59 8.60 -12.32
C GLY A 132 -18.89 7.27 -11.98
N GLY A 133 -18.60 7.01 -10.70
CA GLY A 133 -18.01 5.75 -10.24
C GLY A 133 -18.90 4.52 -10.47
N TYR A 134 -20.22 4.69 -10.39
CA TYR A 134 -21.24 3.67 -10.72
C TYR A 134 -22.17 4.14 -11.84
N LEU A 135 -21.61 4.76 -12.88
CA LEU A 135 -22.37 5.27 -14.01
C LEU A 135 -23.00 4.12 -14.82
N PRO A 136 -24.33 4.06 -15.00
CA PRO A 136 -24.97 3.04 -15.83
C PRO A 136 -24.44 3.09 -17.27
N GLY A 137 -24.14 1.93 -17.85
CA GLY A 137 -23.61 1.80 -19.21
C GLY A 137 -22.11 2.07 -19.36
N ALA A 138 -21.38 2.37 -18.28
CA ALA A 138 -19.92 2.43 -18.33
C ALA A 138 -19.30 1.06 -18.65
N ASP A 139 -18.15 1.06 -19.36
CA ASP A 139 -17.42 -0.18 -19.66
C ASP A 139 -17.01 -0.91 -18.36
N GLY A 140 -17.33 -2.21 -18.31
CA GLY A 140 -17.08 -3.08 -17.17
C GLY A 140 -17.76 -2.62 -15.88
N ILE A 141 -18.90 -1.93 -15.97
CA ILE A 141 -19.67 -1.56 -14.79
C ILE A 141 -20.17 -2.80 -14.05
N GLU A 142 -19.72 -2.93 -12.82
CA GLU A 142 -20.15 -3.92 -11.83
C GLU A 142 -21.18 -3.29 -10.89
N ALA A 143 -22.15 -4.09 -10.47
CA ALA A 143 -22.97 -3.71 -9.32
C ALA A 143 -22.09 -3.55 -8.09
N ARG A 144 -22.52 -2.70 -7.13
CA ARG A 144 -21.81 -2.55 -5.86
C ARG A 144 -21.75 -3.91 -5.16
N SER A 145 -20.54 -4.39 -4.90
CA SER A 145 -20.31 -5.66 -4.23
C SER A 145 -20.89 -5.66 -2.80
N THR A 146 -21.30 -6.83 -2.33
CA THR A 146 -21.67 -7.07 -0.92
C THR A 146 -20.49 -7.58 -0.09
N ARG A 147 -19.37 -7.94 -0.73
CA ARG A 147 -18.16 -8.42 -0.05
C ARG A 147 -17.59 -7.32 0.87
N PRO A 148 -17.20 -7.63 2.13
CA PRO A 148 -16.48 -6.69 3.00
C PRO A 148 -15.27 -6.06 2.29
N GLY A 149 -14.96 -4.80 2.58
CA GLY A 149 -13.95 -4.03 1.83
C GLY A 149 -14.49 -3.54 0.49
N LEU A 150 -14.75 -4.44 -0.46
CA LEU A 150 -15.23 -4.12 -1.82
C LEU A 150 -16.57 -3.36 -1.83
N SER A 151 -17.46 -3.63 -0.89
CA SER A 151 -18.73 -2.91 -0.73
C SER A 151 -18.57 -1.40 -0.48
N LYS A 152 -17.37 -0.98 -0.02
CA LYS A 152 -17.02 0.41 0.25
C LYS A 152 -16.32 1.11 -0.92
N LEU A 153 -16.05 0.42 -2.03
CA LEU A 153 -15.54 1.06 -3.23
C LEU A 153 -16.49 2.14 -3.74
N ARG A 154 -15.94 3.25 -4.21
CA ARG A 154 -16.74 4.35 -4.79
C ARG A 154 -16.80 4.30 -6.32
N ALA A 155 -16.10 3.35 -6.94
CA ALA A 155 -16.19 3.05 -8.36
C ALA A 155 -16.28 1.53 -8.58
N GLY A 156 -17.10 1.12 -9.53
CA GLY A 156 -17.28 -0.28 -9.92
C GLY A 156 -17.03 -0.51 -11.41
N ARG A 157 -16.28 0.36 -12.08
CA ARG A 157 -16.06 0.32 -13.53
C ARG A 157 -14.59 0.05 -13.85
N LYS A 158 -14.32 -0.31 -15.10
CA LYS A 158 -12.94 -0.34 -15.60
C LYS A 158 -12.34 1.06 -15.60
N VAL A 159 -11.06 1.09 -15.31
CA VAL A 159 -10.23 2.28 -15.40
C VAL A 159 -10.08 2.67 -16.86
N ALA A 160 -10.23 3.95 -17.19
CA ALA A 160 -10.07 4.48 -18.54
C ALA A 160 -9.06 5.64 -18.56
N ALA A 161 -8.46 5.87 -19.73
CA ALA A 161 -7.60 7.03 -19.92
C ALA A 161 -8.36 8.34 -19.65
N GLY A 162 -7.69 9.30 -19.01
CA GLY A 162 -8.26 10.56 -18.57
C GLY A 162 -8.95 10.52 -17.20
N MET A 163 -9.18 9.34 -16.62
CA MET A 163 -9.66 9.25 -15.24
C MET A 163 -8.58 9.77 -14.27
N VAL A 164 -9.03 10.47 -13.24
CA VAL A 164 -8.23 10.87 -12.08
C VAL A 164 -8.76 10.14 -10.87
N LEU A 165 -7.89 9.43 -10.16
CA LEU A 165 -8.24 8.52 -9.08
C LEU A 165 -7.39 8.83 -7.84
N THR A 166 -7.96 8.65 -6.66
CA THR A 166 -7.16 8.40 -5.45
C THR A 166 -6.72 6.93 -5.43
N VAL A 167 -5.47 6.69 -5.07
CA VAL A 167 -4.95 5.37 -4.70
C VAL A 167 -4.53 5.47 -3.25
N GLU A 168 -5.36 4.96 -2.36
CA GLU A 168 -5.27 5.17 -0.92
C GLU A 168 -5.31 3.89 -0.08
N PRO A 169 -4.47 2.87 -0.37
CA PRO A 169 -4.43 1.70 0.50
C PRO A 169 -4.13 2.11 1.94
N GLY A 170 -4.78 1.44 2.89
CA GLY A 170 -4.59 1.66 4.31
C GLY A 170 -4.52 0.35 5.07
N LEU A 171 -3.79 0.33 6.18
CA LEU A 171 -3.66 -0.83 7.05
C LEU A 171 -3.84 -0.37 8.50
N TYR A 172 -4.85 -0.91 9.17
CA TYR A 172 -5.25 -0.50 10.52
C TYR A 172 -5.44 -1.70 11.44
N PHE A 173 -5.17 -1.48 12.72
CA PHE A 173 -5.42 -2.43 13.79
C PHE A 173 -6.60 -1.94 14.62
N ILE A 174 -7.82 -2.28 14.17
CA ILE A 174 -9.07 -1.82 14.76
C ILE A 174 -9.66 -2.96 15.59
N ASP A 175 -9.70 -2.81 16.92
CA ASP A 175 -10.15 -3.87 17.84
C ASP A 175 -11.55 -4.39 17.48
N ALA A 176 -12.48 -3.50 17.12
CA ALA A 176 -13.84 -3.87 16.72
C ALA A 176 -13.93 -4.74 15.45
N LEU A 177 -12.86 -4.81 14.64
CA LEU A 177 -12.75 -5.70 13.48
C LEU A 177 -11.87 -6.92 13.77
N ILE A 178 -10.82 -6.73 14.57
CA ILE A 178 -9.89 -7.78 14.96
C ILE A 178 -10.57 -8.80 15.87
N ASP A 179 -11.32 -8.36 16.89
CA ASP A 179 -11.89 -9.27 17.88
C ASP A 179 -12.88 -10.27 17.25
N PRO A 180 -13.79 -9.86 16.33
CA PRO A 180 -14.58 -10.81 15.55
C PRO A 180 -13.74 -11.77 14.68
N ALA A 181 -12.64 -11.29 14.10
CA ALA A 181 -11.77 -12.14 13.27
C ALA A 181 -11.01 -13.19 14.08
N LEU A 182 -10.63 -12.87 15.33
CA LEU A 182 -10.06 -13.83 16.28
C LEU A 182 -11.10 -14.85 16.78
N ALA A 183 -12.37 -14.45 16.85
CA ALA A 183 -13.46 -15.35 17.26
C ALA A 183 -13.95 -16.27 16.12
N ASP A 184 -13.76 -15.90 14.85
CA ASP A 184 -14.18 -16.70 13.69
C ASP A 184 -13.09 -17.71 13.29
N PRO A 185 -13.34 -19.04 13.38
CA PRO A 185 -12.36 -20.07 13.02
C PRO A 185 -11.85 -19.99 11.56
N ARG A 186 -12.63 -19.39 10.66
CA ARG A 186 -12.23 -19.21 9.25
C ARG A 186 -11.05 -18.25 9.11
N THR A 187 -10.95 -17.27 10.00
CA THR A 187 -9.92 -16.22 10.01
C THR A 187 -8.89 -16.40 11.11
N ALA A 188 -9.30 -16.85 12.30
CA ALA A 188 -8.45 -17.00 13.48
C ALA A 188 -7.23 -17.90 13.22
N LYS A 189 -7.40 -18.96 12.42
CA LYS A 189 -6.32 -19.88 12.03
C LYS A 189 -5.14 -19.21 11.31
N PHE A 190 -5.36 -18.04 10.72
CA PHE A 190 -4.33 -17.28 10.01
C PHE A 190 -3.64 -16.24 10.90
N ILE A 191 -4.10 -16.01 12.12
CA ILE A 191 -3.68 -14.87 12.94
C ILE A 191 -2.73 -15.34 14.04
N ASN A 192 -1.54 -14.73 14.08
CA ASN A 192 -0.63 -14.88 15.21
C ASN A 192 -1.04 -13.90 16.32
N GLU A 193 -1.92 -14.32 17.22
CA GLU A 193 -2.47 -13.46 18.29
C GLU A 193 -1.39 -12.74 19.11
N LYS A 194 -0.30 -13.45 19.44
CA LYS A 194 0.81 -12.88 20.23
C LYS A 194 1.48 -11.73 19.49
N ARG A 195 1.82 -11.93 18.22
CA ARG A 195 2.45 -10.90 17.40
C ARG A 195 1.48 -9.76 17.09
N LEU A 196 0.21 -10.07 16.81
CA LEU A 196 -0.84 -9.09 16.56
C LEU A 196 -1.07 -8.14 17.75
N ALA A 197 -0.99 -8.65 18.98
CA ALA A 197 -1.17 -7.87 20.20
C ALA A 197 -0.21 -6.67 20.29
N GLU A 198 0.98 -6.78 19.70
CA GLU A 198 1.99 -5.71 19.67
C GLU A 198 1.63 -4.53 18.76
N PHE A 199 0.60 -4.69 17.92
CA PHE A 199 0.09 -3.65 17.02
C PHE A 199 -1.22 -3.02 17.50
N ARG A 200 -1.86 -3.58 18.54
CA ARG A 200 -3.08 -2.99 19.12
C ARG A 200 -2.77 -1.62 19.71
N GLY A 201 -3.70 -0.68 19.53
CA GLY A 201 -3.54 0.71 19.96
C GLY A 201 -2.61 1.56 19.09
N MET A 202 -1.91 0.99 18.09
CA MET A 202 -1.08 1.78 17.16
C MET A 202 -1.92 2.66 16.21
N GLY A 203 -3.17 2.26 15.95
CA GLY A 203 -4.02 2.88 14.94
C GLY A 203 -3.76 2.27 13.57
N GLY A 204 -3.20 3.05 12.64
CA GLY A 204 -2.90 2.56 11.29
C GLY A 204 -2.28 3.60 10.37
N VAL A 205 -1.97 3.20 9.16
CA VAL A 205 -1.34 4.04 8.12
C VAL A 205 -2.22 4.03 6.86
N ARG A 206 -2.30 5.19 6.18
CA ARG A 206 -2.91 5.31 4.85
C ARG A 206 -2.08 6.25 3.97
N LEU A 207 -1.50 5.71 2.91
CA LEU A 207 -0.79 6.49 1.91
C LEU A 207 -1.72 6.71 0.72
N GLU A 208 -1.92 7.97 0.37
CA GLU A 208 -2.89 8.40 -0.64
C GLU A 208 -2.20 9.25 -1.69
N ASP A 209 -2.30 8.81 -2.95
CA ASP A 209 -1.87 9.55 -4.13
C ASP A 209 -3.07 9.86 -5.03
N CYS A 210 -3.11 11.08 -5.58
CA CYS A 210 -3.91 11.42 -6.75
C CYS A 210 -3.14 11.07 -8.02
N VAL A 211 -3.73 10.25 -8.87
CA VAL A 211 -3.10 9.76 -10.11
C VAL A 211 -3.98 10.00 -11.33
N VAL A 212 -3.36 10.29 -12.47
CA VAL A 212 -4.01 10.40 -13.78
C VAL A 212 -3.66 9.19 -14.62
N ILE A 213 -4.69 8.58 -15.23
CA ILE A 213 -4.51 7.46 -16.15
C ILE A 213 -4.28 8.00 -17.57
N LYS A 214 -3.15 7.64 -18.17
CA LYS A 214 -2.74 8.04 -19.51
C LYS A 214 -3.24 7.04 -20.55
N ALA A 215 -3.42 7.51 -21.79
CA ALA A 215 -3.82 6.66 -22.92
C ALA A 215 -2.66 5.80 -23.45
N THR A 216 -1.44 6.33 -23.37
CA THR A 216 -0.20 5.66 -23.79
C THR A 216 0.73 5.50 -22.60
N PRO A 217 1.48 4.40 -22.51
CA PRO A 217 2.45 4.23 -21.43
C PRO A 217 3.64 5.18 -21.59
N SER A 218 4.34 5.42 -20.49
CA SER A 218 5.68 6.03 -20.47
C SER A 218 6.68 5.04 -19.91
N ALA A 219 7.86 4.99 -20.51
CA ALA A 219 8.96 4.16 -20.03
C ALA A 219 9.54 4.72 -18.72
N TYR A 220 10.05 3.82 -17.89
CA TYR A 220 10.84 4.14 -16.71
C TYR A 220 11.75 3.00 -16.33
N THR A 221 12.75 3.34 -15.53
CA THR A 221 13.64 2.35 -14.95
C THR A 221 13.22 2.11 -13.51
N ALA A 222 13.04 0.84 -13.16
CA ALA A 222 12.87 0.40 -11.78
C ALA A 222 14.14 -0.33 -11.33
N THR A 223 14.44 -0.28 -10.04
CA THR A 223 15.44 -1.18 -9.46
C THR A 223 14.91 -2.62 -9.46
N ALA A 224 15.71 -3.60 -9.89
CA ALA A 224 15.31 -5.00 -9.80
C ALA A 224 15.15 -5.44 -8.33
N ALA A 225 14.14 -6.28 -8.07
CA ALA A 225 13.92 -6.86 -6.75
C ALA A 225 15.08 -7.74 -6.25
N SER A 226 16.00 -8.13 -7.14
CA SER A 226 17.12 -9.06 -6.87
C SER A 226 18.51 -8.51 -7.23
N GLY A 227 18.68 -7.19 -7.35
CA GLY A 227 20.00 -6.58 -7.53
C GLY A 227 19.99 -5.19 -8.17
N PRO A 228 21.17 -4.57 -8.40
CA PRO A 228 21.29 -3.21 -8.94
C PRO A 228 20.97 -3.09 -10.45
N ALA A 229 20.48 -4.16 -11.08
CA ALA A 229 20.14 -4.12 -12.50
C ALA A 229 18.85 -3.31 -12.71
N ALA A 230 18.98 -2.20 -13.43
CA ALA A 230 17.89 -1.41 -13.95
C ALA A 230 16.99 -2.24 -14.89
N ILE A 231 15.69 -2.32 -14.61
CA ILE A 231 14.70 -2.95 -15.52
C ILE A 231 13.86 -1.84 -16.13
N GLU A 232 13.84 -1.77 -17.47
CA GLU A 232 12.89 -0.91 -18.18
C GLU A 232 11.47 -1.47 -18.04
N LYS A 233 10.56 -0.61 -17.61
CA LYS A 233 9.15 -0.88 -17.43
C LYS A 233 8.32 0.22 -18.06
N GLU A 234 7.06 -0.09 -18.31
CA GLU A 234 6.08 0.86 -18.80
C GLU A 234 5.02 1.13 -17.73
N SER A 235 4.53 2.37 -17.68
CA SER A 235 3.41 2.75 -16.81
C SER A 235 2.44 3.68 -17.53
N PHE A 236 1.16 3.46 -17.32
CA PHE A 236 0.06 4.31 -17.78
C PHE A 236 -0.33 5.37 -16.75
N VAL A 237 0.45 5.54 -15.68
CA VAL A 237 0.12 6.43 -14.56
C VAL A 237 1.03 7.64 -14.54
N GLU A 238 0.44 8.81 -14.38
CA GLU A 238 1.11 10.04 -13.93
C GLU A 238 0.65 10.34 -12.50
N ASN A 239 1.58 10.36 -11.54
CA ASN A 239 1.26 10.65 -10.16
C ASN A 239 1.41 12.15 -9.87
N LEU A 240 0.31 12.76 -9.42
CA LEU A 240 0.22 14.19 -9.16
C LEU A 240 0.69 14.57 -7.74
N THR A 241 0.94 13.58 -6.89
CA THR A 241 1.19 13.80 -5.47
C THR A 241 2.69 13.80 -5.20
N LEU A 242 3.13 14.82 -4.46
CA LEU A 242 4.52 15.02 -4.11
C LEU A 242 4.68 15.12 -2.59
N CYS A 243 5.05 14.00 -1.97
CA CYS A 243 5.45 13.95 -0.57
C CYS A 243 6.36 12.74 -0.32
N PRO A 244 7.04 12.68 0.85
CA PRO A 244 7.83 11.52 1.24
C PRO A 244 6.99 10.24 1.26
N ARG A 245 7.53 9.16 0.69
CA ARG A 245 6.82 7.88 0.50
C ARG A 245 7.56 6.68 1.09
N THR A 246 8.88 6.72 1.16
CA THR A 246 9.66 5.68 1.86
C THR A 246 9.94 6.08 3.30
N VAL A 247 10.24 5.10 4.16
CA VAL A 247 10.67 5.36 5.54
C VAL A 247 11.91 6.27 5.55
N GLN A 248 12.88 6.01 4.67
CA GLN A 248 14.07 6.83 4.53
C GLN A 248 13.74 8.29 4.18
N GLU A 249 12.85 8.51 3.21
CA GLU A 249 12.43 9.87 2.81
C GLU A 249 11.71 10.59 3.96
N VAL A 250 10.76 9.92 4.62
CA VAL A 250 9.99 10.52 5.72
C VAL A 250 10.92 10.91 6.86
N GLU A 251 11.79 9.99 7.29
CA GLU A 251 12.74 10.26 8.35
C GLU A 251 13.77 11.34 7.98
N ALA A 252 14.23 11.37 6.73
CA ALA A 252 15.12 12.42 6.24
C ALA A 252 14.48 13.80 6.36
N VAL A 253 13.22 13.95 5.91
CA VAL A 253 12.48 15.22 6.01
C VAL A 253 12.24 15.62 7.48
N LEU A 254 11.84 14.67 8.33
CA LEU A 254 11.62 14.95 9.76
C LEU A 254 12.90 15.39 10.49
N ARG A 255 14.07 14.95 10.04
CA ARG A 255 15.38 15.38 10.56
C ARG A 255 15.90 16.68 9.91
N GLY A 256 15.09 17.37 9.12
CA GLY A 256 15.46 18.61 8.44
C GLY A 256 16.31 18.42 7.19
N GLY A 257 16.27 17.22 6.58
CA GLY A 257 16.88 16.95 5.29
C GLY A 257 16.23 17.73 4.15
N ALA A 258 16.93 17.82 3.02
CA ALA A 258 16.44 18.54 1.84
C ALA A 258 15.13 17.94 1.29
N TRP A 259 14.24 18.81 0.83
CA TRP A 259 13.03 18.42 0.11
C TRP A 259 12.80 19.35 -1.09
N PRO A 260 12.63 18.83 -2.33
CA PRO A 260 12.75 17.43 -2.77
C PRO A 260 14.08 16.74 -2.39
N PRO A 261 14.12 15.39 -2.26
CA PRO A 261 15.36 14.66 -2.01
C PRO A 261 16.29 14.72 -3.24
N GLU A 262 17.54 14.30 -3.08
CA GLU A 262 18.51 14.27 -4.20
C GLU A 262 18.26 13.11 -5.17
N SER A 263 17.64 12.03 -4.69
CA SER A 263 17.27 10.84 -5.47
C SER A 263 15.87 10.37 -5.12
N ASP A 264 15.14 9.83 -6.10
CA ASP A 264 13.82 9.23 -5.88
C ASP A 264 13.97 7.82 -5.29
N ALA A 265 13.62 7.63 -4.02
CA ALA A 265 13.74 6.32 -3.35
C ALA A 265 12.59 5.36 -3.70
N SER A 266 11.60 5.80 -4.48
CA SER A 266 10.52 4.94 -4.99
C SER A 266 10.07 5.40 -6.39
N PRO A 267 10.95 5.24 -7.41
CA PRO A 267 10.68 5.68 -8.78
C PRO A 267 9.47 4.95 -9.41
N GLU A 268 9.05 3.83 -8.85
CA GLU A 268 7.87 3.07 -9.24
C GLU A 268 6.56 3.86 -9.06
N LEU A 269 6.54 4.84 -8.15
CA LEU A 269 5.36 5.68 -7.89
C LEU A 269 5.13 6.75 -8.94
N ARG A 270 6.06 6.94 -9.90
CA ARG A 270 5.92 7.87 -11.04
C ARG A 270 5.64 9.31 -10.61
N ARG A 271 6.20 9.73 -9.47
CA ARG A 271 6.05 11.09 -8.95
C ARG A 271 6.74 12.08 -9.89
N LYS A 272 6.09 13.20 -10.19
CA LYS A 272 6.74 14.34 -10.82
C LYS A 272 7.18 15.32 -9.76
N TRP A 273 8.46 15.71 -9.80
CA TRP A 273 9.07 16.59 -8.83
C TRP A 273 8.84 18.05 -9.20
N CYS A 274 8.64 18.93 -8.23
CA CYS A 274 8.39 20.33 -8.49
C CYS A 274 9.31 21.24 -7.65
N ARG A 275 9.84 22.29 -8.29
CA ARG A 275 10.65 23.32 -7.63
C ARG A 275 10.20 24.71 -8.09
N PRO A 276 10.39 25.75 -7.25
CA PRO A 276 10.20 27.13 -7.68
C PRO A 276 11.02 27.40 -8.95
N ASN A 277 10.42 28.09 -9.92
CA ASN A 277 11.19 28.54 -11.07
C ASN A 277 12.05 29.74 -10.66
N GLU A 278 13.33 29.47 -10.40
CA GLU A 278 14.30 30.49 -9.98
C GLU A 278 14.61 31.54 -11.07
N LEU A 279 14.23 31.26 -12.33
CA LEU A 279 14.43 32.18 -13.46
C LEU A 279 13.35 33.25 -13.56
N VAL A 280 12.25 33.14 -12.81
CA VAL A 280 11.14 34.09 -12.83
C VAL A 280 10.81 34.51 -11.39
N PRO A 281 11.03 35.78 -11.00
CA PRO A 281 10.56 36.29 -9.72
C PRO A 281 9.04 36.12 -9.60
N GLY A 282 8.58 35.34 -8.61
CA GLY A 282 7.16 34.93 -8.50
C GLY A 282 6.74 33.82 -9.46
N GLY A 283 7.70 33.08 -10.03
CA GLY A 283 7.55 32.13 -11.11
C GLY A 283 6.79 30.84 -10.79
N ARG A 284 6.07 30.35 -11.81
CA ARG A 284 5.35 29.07 -11.81
C ARG A 284 6.25 27.90 -11.37
N MET A 285 5.69 26.91 -10.70
CA MET A 285 6.38 25.66 -10.39
C MET A 285 6.83 24.96 -11.67
N THR A 286 8.07 24.48 -11.71
CA THR A 286 8.59 23.70 -12.84
C THR A 286 8.61 22.22 -12.45
N LEU A 287 8.04 21.36 -13.31
CA LEU A 287 8.13 19.92 -13.13
C LEU A 287 9.49 19.40 -13.62
N PHE A 288 10.09 18.48 -12.90
CA PHE A 288 11.34 17.81 -13.26
C PHE A 288 11.34 16.36 -12.76
N ASP A 289 12.27 15.57 -13.28
CA ASP A 289 12.55 14.21 -12.82
C ASP A 289 13.82 14.21 -11.97
N LEU A 290 13.80 13.54 -10.82
CA LEU A 290 15.00 13.34 -10.02
C LEU A 290 15.88 12.24 -10.63
N PRO A 291 17.20 12.30 -10.41
CA PRO A 291 18.06 11.14 -10.61
C PRO A 291 17.54 9.93 -9.84
N MET A 292 17.73 8.74 -10.43
CA MET A 292 17.51 7.46 -9.76
C MET A 292 18.76 7.04 -9.00
#